data_AF-A0A961U431-F1
#
_entry.id   AF-A0A961U431-F1
#
_cell.length_a   1.000
_cell.length_b   1.000
_cell.length_c   1.000
_cell.angle_alpha   90.00
_cell.angle_beta   90.00
_cell.angle_gamma   90.00
#
_symmetry.space_group_name_H-M   'P 1'
#
loop_
_entity.id
_entity.type
_entity.pdbx_description
1 polymer ?
#
loop_
_entity_poly.entity_id
_entity_poly.type
_entity_poly.pdbx_seq_one_letter_code
_entity_poly.pdbx_strand_id
1 'polypeptide(L)' 'MAKQVVTQIKVQVKGGQATPAPPVGTALGPHGVNIGQFVQQFNDRTKEMAGTTV' A
#
# COMPACT_ATOMS: atom_id res chain seq x y z
N MET A 1 11.47 14.21 -18.61
CA MET A 1 12.34 13.15 -18.04
C MET A 1 11.46 12.18 -17.28
N ALA A 2 11.35 10.93 -17.74
CA ALA A 2 10.43 9.95 -17.15
C ALA A 2 10.97 9.49 -15.79
N LYS A 3 10.16 9.62 -14.74
CA LYS A 3 10.53 9.27 -13.36
C LYS A 3 10.83 7.77 -13.30
N GLN A 4 12.09 7.40 -13.11
CA GLN A 4 12.49 6.00 -12.99
C GLN A 4 11.83 5.39 -11.74
N VAL A 5 11.19 4.24 -11.92
CA VAL A 5 10.62 3.48 -10.81
C VAL A 5 11.79 2.99 -9.96
N VAL A 6 11.93 3.55 -8.76
CA VAL A 6 13.06 3.26 -7.85
C VAL A 6 12.94 1.87 -7.24
N THR A 7 11.72 1.39 -6.99
CA THR A 7 11.42 0.05 -6.47
C THR A 7 9.96 -0.28 -6.74
N GLN A 8 9.66 -1.53 -7.12
CA GLN A 8 8.30 -2.05 -7.16
C GLN A 8 8.07 -2.99 -5.98
N ILE A 9 7.02 -2.73 -5.20
CA ILE A 9 6.69 -3.46 -3.98
C ILE A 9 5.31 -4.08 -4.18
N LYS A 10 5.20 -5.40 -3.97
CA LYS A 10 3.94 -6.14 -4.04
C LYS A 10 3.47 -6.47 -2.64
N VAL A 11 2.28 -6.00 -2.30
CA VAL A 11 1.64 -6.22 -1.00
C VAL A 11 0.20 -6.63 -1.25
N GLN A 12 -0.19 -7.76 -0.67
CA GLN A 12 -1.58 -8.21 -0.70
C GLN A 12 -2.29 -7.66 0.53
N VAL A 13 -3.34 -6.88 0.29
CA VAL A 13 -4.14 -6.26 1.34
C VAL A 13 -5.61 -6.30 0.92
N LYS A 14 -6.50 -6.51 1.89
CA LYS A 14 -7.94 -6.42 1.62
C LYS A 14 -8.28 -4.98 1.25
N GLY A 15 -8.95 -4.79 0.13
CA GLY A 15 -9.44 -3.49 -0.31
C GLY A 15 -10.27 -2.84 0.79
N GLY A 16 -10.09 -1.53 0.98
CA GLY A 16 -10.72 -0.72 2.01
C GLY A 16 -10.30 -1.07 3.46
N GLN A 17 -9.44 -2.07 3.65
CA GLN A 17 -8.97 -2.57 4.95
C GLN A 17 -7.45 -2.76 4.99
N ALA A 18 -6.69 -1.94 4.24
CA ALA A 18 -5.26 -1.86 4.49
C ALA A 18 -5.03 -1.38 5.93
N THR A 19 -4.12 -2.07 6.58
CA THR A 19 -3.63 -1.76 7.92
C THR A 19 -2.12 -1.63 7.86
N PRO A 20 -1.48 -0.90 8.79
CA PRO A 20 -0.03 -0.81 8.90
C PRO A 20 0.63 -2.13 9.35
N ALA A 21 -0.03 -3.28 9.09
CA ALA A 21 0.41 -4.60 9.47
C ALA A 21 1.79 -4.93 8.88
N PRO A 22 2.52 -5.92 9.46
CA PRO A 22 3.83 -6.35 9.01
C PRO A 22 3.99 -6.52 7.49
N PRO A 23 3.04 -7.10 6.72
CA PRO A 23 3.23 -7.23 5.26
C PRO A 23 3.41 -5.88 4.56
N VAL A 24 2.64 -4.85 4.92
CA VAL A 24 2.75 -3.51 4.33
C VAL A 24 3.91 -2.74 4.94
N GLY A 25 4.06 -2.81 6.27
CA GLY A 25 5.11 -2.08 6.99
C GLY A 25 6.52 -2.56 6.69
N THR A 26 6.75 -3.88 6.57
CA THR A 26 8.05 -4.45 6.21
C THR A 26 8.39 -4.19 4.74
N ALA A 27 7.40 -4.12 3.87
CA ALA A 27 7.61 -3.90 2.45
C ALA A 27 7.82 -2.41 2.10
N LEU A 28 7.18 -1.49 2.84
CA LEU A 28 7.26 -0.04 2.59
C LEU A 28 8.28 0.69 3.49
N GLY A 29 8.46 0.22 4.73
CA GLY A 29 9.36 0.80 5.72
C GLY A 29 10.81 0.97 5.27
N PRO A 30 11.48 -0.05 4.70
CA PRO A 30 12.88 0.08 4.26
C PRO A 30 13.06 1.03 3.06
N HIS A 31 11.99 1.36 2.34
CA HIS A 31 12.00 2.28 1.20
C HIS A 31 11.63 3.73 1.59
N GLY A 32 11.44 4.01 2.88
CA GLY A 32 11.09 5.35 3.37
C GLY A 32 9.70 5.81 2.94
N VAL A 33 8.81 4.88 2.58
CA VAL A 33 7.44 5.21 2.17
C VAL A 33 6.58 5.36 3.41
N ASN A 34 5.79 6.42 3.46
CA ASN A 34 4.96 6.72 4.63
C ASN A 34 3.78 5.75 4.71
N ILE A 35 3.85 4.78 5.62
CA ILE A 35 2.87 3.68 5.75
C ILE A 35 1.46 4.23 5.99
N GLY A 36 1.30 5.23 6.86
CA GLY A 36 -0.01 5.83 7.14
C GLY A 36 -0.63 6.46 5.90
N GLN A 37 0.19 7.14 5.08
CA GLN A 37 -0.27 7.76 3.85
C GLN A 37 -0.62 6.72 2.78
N PHE A 38 0.17 5.64 2.69
CA PHE A 38 -0.13 4.52 1.81
C PHE A 38 -1.44 3.84 2.21
N VAL A 39 -1.63 3.55 3.51
CA VAL A 39 -2.86 2.92 4.01
C VAL A 39 -4.08 3.78 3.70
N GLN A 40 -3.99 5.09 3.91
CA GLN A 40 -5.09 5.99 3.59
C GLN A 40 -5.38 6.08 2.09
N GLN A 41 -4.36 6.27 1.24
CA GLN A 41 -4.54 6.30 -0.21
C GLN A 41 -5.03 4.96 -0.77
N PHE A 42 -4.50 3.86 -0.26
CA PHE A 42 -4.92 2.52 -0.66
C PHE A 42 -6.37 2.30 -0.26
N ASN A 43 -6.76 2.62 0.98
CA ASN A 43 -8.14 2.46 1.44
C ASN A 43 -9.12 3.35 0.68
N ASP A 44 -8.71 4.55 0.28
CA ASP A 44 -9.54 5.45 -0.53
C ASP A 44 -9.73 4.90 -1.95
N ARG A 45 -8.64 4.46 -2.60
CA ARG A 45 -8.68 3.88 -3.96
C ARG A 45 -9.30 2.48 -4.03
N THR A 46 -9.25 1.73 -2.95
CA THR A 46 -9.81 0.37 -2.85
C THR A 46 -11.09 0.34 -2.03
N LYS A 47 -11.66 1.52 -1.71
CA LYS A 47 -12.93 1.67 -0.98
C LYS A 47 -14.08 0.96 -1.70
N GLU A 48 -14.03 0.97 -3.02
CA GLU A 48 -15.00 0.33 -3.92
C GLU A 48 -14.82 -1.20 -3.96
N MET A 49 -13.62 -1.67 -3.61
CA MET A 49 -13.23 -3.08 -3.54
C MET A 49 -13.18 -3.55 -2.08
N ALA A 50 -13.93 -2.88 -1.20
CA ALA A 50 -13.98 -3.18 0.22
C ALA A 50 -14.40 -4.64 0.45
N GLY A 51 -13.46 -5.47 0.94
CA GLY A 51 -13.68 -6.90 1.18
C GLY A 51 -13.09 -7.85 0.13
N THR A 52 -12.53 -7.34 -0.96
CA THR A 52 -11.78 -8.14 -1.94
C THR A 52 -10.27 -7.98 -1.71
N THR A 53 -9.50 -9.07 -1.65
CA THR A 53 -8.04 -9.02 -1.53
C THR A 53 -7.44 -8.51 -2.84
N VAL A 54 -6.68 -7.42 -2.79
CA VAL A 54 -5.98 -6.82 -3.93
C VAL A 54 -4.48 -6.72 -3.69
#